data_AF-X1T909-F1
#
_entry.id   AF-X1T909-F1
#
_cell.length_a   1.000
_cell.length_b   1.000
_cell.length_c   1.000
_cell.angle_alpha   90.00
_cell.angle_beta   90.00
_cell.angle_gamma   90.00
#
_symmetry.space_group_name_H-M   'P 1'
#
loop_
_entity.id
_entity.type
_entity.pdbx_description
1 polymer ?
#
loop_
_entity_poly.entity_id
_entity_poly.type
_entity_poly.pdbx_seq_one_letter_code
_entity_poly.pdbx_strand_id
1 'polypeptide(L)'
;DWDRLDEITDDMIEMARVWHQVNELRKARPGPMHSRDFWTCMNALHYLLGDLKVAIDLYRKVYDEVKYRVDNNIGAVSEEKYRMVFGNLPPWHSLHFFDLLAERGWNFVIETYYHPPKPMDYSKFKNPLERLARFSYQLFTGDLIDARQAEQIGMVEKAIPAADFDVYVKNLAQKLANMPTRAIGMTKIALNRSYHMDLETSQTYAQNVAYMLFHGEDYKEGPKAFLEKRAPVFKGK
;
A
#
# COMPACT_ATOMS: atom_id res chain seq x y z
N ASP A 1 -24.87 11.45 6.68
CA ASP A 1 -25.64 10.58 5.78
C ASP A 1 -24.73 9.45 5.37
N TRP A 2 -24.96 8.25 5.91
CA TRP A 2 -24.05 7.10 5.74
C TRP A 2 -24.24 6.43 4.38
N ASP A 3 -25.47 6.33 3.91
CA ASP A 3 -25.79 5.73 2.61
C ASP A 3 -25.17 6.56 1.48
N ARG A 4 -25.28 7.89 1.59
CA ARG A 4 -24.62 8.80 0.63
C ARG A 4 -23.10 8.71 0.66
N LEU A 5 -22.49 8.54 1.84
CA LEU A 5 -21.04 8.37 1.95
C LEU A 5 -20.58 7.04 1.33
N ASP A 6 -21.37 5.99 1.54
CA ASP A 6 -21.15 4.67 0.96
C ASP A 6 -21.15 4.73 -0.57
N GLU A 7 -22.18 5.35 -1.14
CA GLU A 7 -22.33 5.56 -2.58
C GLU A 7 -21.16 6.36 -3.18
N ILE A 8 -20.81 7.51 -2.58
CA ILE A 8 -19.70 8.36 -3.08
C ILE A 8 -18.36 7.63 -3.01
N THR A 9 -18.15 6.83 -1.95
CA THR A 9 -16.92 6.05 -1.79
C THR A 9 -16.78 5.00 -2.89
N ASP A 10 -17.88 4.30 -3.19
CA ASP A 10 -17.90 3.28 -4.23
C ASP A 10 -17.75 3.89 -5.63
N ASP A 11 -18.41 5.02 -5.90
CA ASP A 11 -18.25 5.77 -7.15
C ASP A 11 -16.80 6.24 -7.35
N MET A 12 -16.15 6.76 -6.30
CA MET A 12 -14.74 7.17 -6.37
C MET A 12 -13.81 5.99 -6.70
N ILE A 13 -14.02 4.84 -6.03
CA ILE A 13 -13.23 3.62 -6.25
C ILE A 13 -13.44 3.09 -7.67
N GLU A 14 -14.68 3.08 -8.16
CA GLU A 14 -15.02 2.68 -9.52
C GLU A 14 -14.41 3.62 -10.56
N MET A 15 -14.48 4.93 -10.33
CA MET A 15 -13.86 5.93 -11.19
C MET A 15 -12.34 5.72 -11.29
N ALA A 16 -11.66 5.50 -10.15
CA ALA A 16 -10.24 5.18 -10.13
C ALA A 16 -9.93 3.86 -10.87
N ARG A 17 -10.79 2.85 -10.74
CA ARG A 17 -10.65 1.57 -11.42
C ARG A 17 -10.73 1.70 -12.93
N VAL A 18 -11.76 2.37 -13.45
CA VAL A 18 -11.92 2.58 -14.90
C VAL A 18 -10.76 3.41 -15.44
N TRP A 19 -10.37 4.48 -14.74
CA TRP A 19 -9.23 5.30 -15.17
C TRP A 19 -7.92 4.52 -15.18
N HIS A 20 -7.69 3.63 -14.21
CA HIS A 20 -6.52 2.75 -14.21
C HIS A 20 -6.53 1.83 -15.44
N GLN A 21 -7.67 1.26 -15.80
CA GLN A 21 -7.79 0.41 -16.99
C GLN A 21 -7.46 1.16 -18.28
N VAL A 22 -7.90 2.42 -18.42
CA VAL A 22 -7.51 3.28 -19.55
C VAL A 22 -5.98 3.44 -19.60
N ASN A 23 -5.35 3.71 -18.46
CA ASN A 23 -3.91 3.90 -18.38
C ASN A 23 -3.13 2.60 -18.71
N GLU A 24 -3.62 1.44 -18.30
CA GLU A 24 -3.02 0.15 -18.64
C GLU A 24 -3.05 -0.13 -20.15
N LEU A 25 -4.11 0.26 -20.86
CA LEU A 25 -4.20 0.12 -22.32
C LEU A 25 -3.12 0.92 -23.06
N ARG A 26 -2.59 1.99 -22.46
CA ARG A 26 -1.52 2.82 -23.06
C ARG A 26 -0.19 2.09 -23.22
N LYS A 27 -0.04 0.92 -22.58
CA LYS A 27 1.11 0.01 -22.77
C LYS A 27 1.15 -0.62 -24.16
N ALA A 28 0.02 -0.67 -24.88
CA ALA A 28 -0.06 -1.20 -26.24
C ALA A 28 0.85 -0.44 -27.23
N ARG A 29 1.22 -1.12 -28.33
CA ARG A 29 2.07 -0.59 -29.40
C ARG A 29 1.34 -0.75 -30.74
N PRO A 30 1.05 0.34 -31.47
CA PRO A 30 1.33 1.74 -31.13
C PRO A 30 0.51 2.22 -29.91
N GLY A 31 0.98 3.26 -29.21
CA GLY A 31 0.29 3.82 -28.05
C GLY A 31 -1.06 4.41 -28.46
N PRO A 32 -2.19 3.97 -27.88
CA PRO A 32 -3.55 4.29 -28.36
C PRO A 32 -4.05 5.68 -27.94
N MET A 33 -3.41 6.32 -26.96
CA MET A 33 -3.85 7.57 -26.35
C MET A 33 -2.68 8.53 -26.15
N HIS A 34 -2.88 9.80 -26.50
CA HIS A 34 -1.86 10.84 -26.41
C HIS A 34 -1.77 11.41 -24.99
N SER A 35 -0.57 11.88 -24.59
CA SER A 35 -0.37 12.41 -23.24
C SER A 35 -1.18 13.68 -22.95
N ARG A 36 -1.45 14.52 -23.97
CA ARG A 36 -2.38 15.65 -23.82
C ARG A 36 -3.77 15.19 -23.33
N ASP A 37 -4.25 14.05 -23.83
CA ASP A 37 -5.55 13.51 -23.45
C ASP A 37 -5.51 12.98 -22.02
N PHE A 38 -4.39 12.38 -21.59
CA PHE A 38 -4.17 12.01 -20.19
C PHE A 38 -4.25 13.21 -19.25
N TRP A 39 -3.50 14.28 -19.54
CA TRP A 39 -3.47 15.51 -18.73
C TRP A 39 -4.83 16.22 -18.67
N THR A 40 -5.65 16.04 -19.70
CA THR A 40 -7.01 16.57 -19.74
C THR A 40 -7.97 15.71 -18.90
N CYS A 41 -7.88 14.39 -19.04
CA CYS A 41 -8.82 13.45 -18.41
C CYS A 41 -8.54 13.23 -16.91
N MET A 42 -7.30 13.37 -16.44
CA MET A 42 -6.94 13.11 -15.03
C MET A 42 -7.73 13.97 -14.03
N ASN A 43 -8.23 15.13 -14.45
CA ASN A 43 -8.85 16.13 -13.57
C ASN A 43 -10.07 15.59 -12.83
N ALA A 44 -10.89 14.76 -13.49
CA ALA A 44 -12.14 14.27 -12.92
C ALA A 44 -11.90 13.40 -11.68
N LEU A 45 -10.96 12.44 -11.74
CA LEU A 45 -10.57 11.66 -10.56
C LEU A 45 -9.79 12.50 -9.55
N HIS A 46 -8.79 13.27 -10.00
CA HIS A 46 -7.82 13.83 -9.06
C HIS A 46 -8.39 14.97 -8.21
N TYR A 47 -9.35 15.71 -8.75
CA TYR A 47 -10.00 16.82 -8.08
C TYR A 47 -11.46 16.52 -7.70
N LEU A 48 -11.93 15.29 -7.94
CA LEU A 48 -13.32 14.87 -7.73
C LEU A 48 -14.33 15.88 -8.29
N LEU A 49 -14.10 16.31 -9.54
CA LEU A 49 -14.85 17.40 -10.15
C LEU A 49 -16.23 16.94 -10.63
N GLY A 50 -17.26 17.65 -10.20
CA GLY A 50 -18.61 17.48 -10.69
C GLY A 50 -19.30 16.22 -10.14
N ASP A 51 -20.23 15.69 -10.92
CA ASP A 51 -20.96 14.47 -10.59
C ASP A 51 -20.10 13.24 -10.93
N LEU A 52 -19.82 12.40 -9.93
CA LEU A 52 -18.95 11.23 -10.09
C LEU A 52 -19.51 10.24 -11.10
N LYS A 53 -20.83 10.08 -11.20
CA LYS A 53 -21.43 9.14 -12.16
C LYS A 53 -21.27 9.60 -13.59
N VAL A 54 -21.34 10.91 -13.81
CA VAL A 54 -21.04 11.53 -15.12
C VAL A 54 -19.56 11.34 -15.46
N ALA A 55 -18.65 11.54 -14.50
CA ALA A 55 -17.22 11.31 -14.70
C ALA A 55 -16.89 9.83 -14.98
N ILE A 56 -17.53 8.90 -14.29
CA ILE A 56 -17.39 7.45 -14.54
C ILE A 56 -17.86 7.10 -15.96
N ASP A 57 -19.01 7.63 -16.40
CA ASP A 57 -19.51 7.42 -17.76
C ASP A 57 -18.54 7.97 -18.82
N LEU A 58 -17.96 9.15 -18.58
CA LEU A 58 -16.90 9.71 -19.42
C LEU A 58 -15.70 8.75 -19.49
N TYR A 59 -15.18 8.27 -18.35
CA TYR A 59 -14.04 7.36 -18.34
C TYR A 59 -14.34 6.01 -19.01
N ARG A 60 -15.58 5.50 -18.93
CA ARG A 60 -16.00 4.30 -19.66
C ARG A 60 -15.98 4.54 -21.16
N LYS A 61 -16.47 5.69 -21.63
CA LYS A 61 -16.39 6.08 -23.05
C LYS A 61 -14.95 6.22 -23.54
N VAL A 62 -14.07 6.85 -22.74
CA VAL A 62 -12.65 6.92 -23.04
C VAL A 62 -12.03 5.52 -23.08
N TYR A 63 -12.37 4.65 -22.13
CA TYR A 63 -11.93 3.26 -22.14
C TYR A 63 -12.34 2.53 -23.42
N ASP A 64 -13.60 2.63 -23.82
CA ASP A 64 -14.13 1.98 -25.02
C ASP A 64 -13.42 2.48 -26.28
N GLU A 65 -13.18 3.79 -26.41
CA GLU A 65 -12.45 4.37 -27.53
C GLU A 65 -10.98 3.91 -27.55
N VAL A 66 -10.28 4.01 -26.42
CA VAL A 66 -8.87 3.63 -26.30
C VAL A 66 -8.73 2.12 -26.56
N LYS A 67 -9.64 1.31 -26.03
CA LYS A 67 -9.69 -0.13 -26.29
C LYS A 67 -9.93 -0.43 -27.75
N TYR A 68 -10.89 0.24 -28.40
CA TYR A 68 -11.12 0.11 -29.83
C TYR A 68 -9.85 0.42 -30.64
N ARG A 69 -9.13 1.49 -30.28
CA ARG A 69 -7.85 1.83 -30.93
C ARG A 69 -6.80 0.74 -30.73
N VAL A 70 -6.66 0.19 -29.52
CA VAL A 70 -5.77 -0.96 -29.26
C VAL A 70 -6.15 -2.16 -30.12
N ASP A 71 -7.42 -2.56 -30.10
CA ASP A 71 -7.89 -3.76 -30.80
C ASP A 71 -7.74 -3.65 -32.34
N ASN A 72 -7.77 -2.43 -32.88
CA ASN A 72 -7.62 -2.14 -34.30
C ASN A 72 -6.22 -1.65 -34.69
N ASN A 73 -5.24 -1.71 -33.78
CA ASN A 73 -3.86 -1.28 -34.02
C ASN A 73 -3.73 0.20 -34.48
N ILE A 74 -4.56 1.07 -33.92
CA ILE A 74 -4.59 2.51 -34.21
C ILE A 74 -3.79 3.26 -33.14
N GLY A 75 -2.71 3.92 -33.56
CA GLY A 75 -1.89 4.76 -32.69
C GLY A 75 -2.47 6.17 -32.53
N ALA A 76 -2.22 6.80 -31.39
CA ALA A 76 -2.49 8.23 -31.18
C ALA A 76 -1.51 9.14 -31.94
N VAL A 77 -0.33 8.61 -32.27
CA VAL A 77 0.68 9.27 -33.10
C VAL A 77 0.83 8.45 -34.38
N SER A 78 0.83 9.11 -35.54
CA SER A 78 0.83 8.46 -36.87
C SER A 78 2.07 7.58 -37.11
N GLU A 79 3.23 8.02 -36.63
CA GLU A 79 4.48 7.26 -36.66
C GLU A 79 5.18 7.34 -35.29
N GLU A 80 4.83 6.43 -34.37
CA GLU A 80 5.44 6.35 -33.05
C GLU A 80 6.89 5.82 -33.13
N LYS A 81 7.86 6.75 -33.24
CA LYS A 81 9.31 6.46 -33.28
C LYS A 81 9.88 6.23 -31.88
N TYR A 82 9.41 7.00 -30.90
CA TYR A 82 9.92 7.00 -29.54
C TYR A 82 8.79 6.90 -28.53
N ARG A 83 8.96 6.02 -27.54
CA ARG A 83 8.06 5.87 -26.39
C ARG A 83 8.75 6.38 -25.15
N MET A 84 8.17 7.40 -24.53
CA MET A 84 8.81 8.17 -23.47
C MET A 84 7.97 8.15 -22.19
N VAL A 85 8.65 8.39 -21.07
CA VAL A 85 8.03 8.74 -19.79
C VAL A 85 8.14 10.25 -19.61
N PHE A 86 7.04 10.91 -19.25
CA PHE A 86 7.05 12.32 -18.92
C PHE A 86 7.25 12.49 -17.41
N GLY A 87 8.39 13.04 -17.01
CA GLY A 87 8.68 13.38 -15.62
C GLY A 87 8.23 14.78 -15.28
N ASN A 88 7.65 14.97 -14.09
CA ASN A 88 7.19 16.26 -13.55
C ASN A 88 5.84 16.75 -14.11
N LEU A 89 5.47 17.98 -13.75
CA LEU A 89 4.25 18.65 -14.21
C LEU A 89 4.44 19.20 -15.64
N PRO A 90 3.40 19.16 -16.49
CA PRO A 90 3.47 19.71 -17.84
C PRO A 90 3.40 21.24 -17.81
N PRO A 91 3.80 21.92 -18.89
CA PRO A 91 3.55 23.35 -19.06
C PRO A 91 2.05 23.58 -19.28
N TRP A 92 1.28 23.75 -18.20
CA TRP A 92 -0.19 23.85 -18.24
C TRP A 92 -0.74 24.89 -19.22
N HIS A 93 -0.05 26.03 -19.34
CA HIS A 93 -0.43 27.09 -20.27
C HIS A 93 -0.26 26.71 -21.75
N SER A 94 0.41 25.59 -22.04
CA SER A 94 0.68 25.11 -23.39
C SER A 94 0.86 23.59 -23.44
N LEU A 95 -0.24 22.84 -23.27
CA LEU A 95 -0.22 21.39 -23.52
C LEU A 95 0.02 21.05 -25.02
N HIS A 96 -0.08 22.04 -25.91
CA HIS A 96 0.29 21.91 -27.33
C HIS A 96 1.76 21.48 -27.52
N PHE A 97 2.61 21.72 -26.51
CA PHE A 97 3.95 21.15 -26.44
C PHE A 97 4.01 19.65 -26.78
N PHE A 98 3.05 18.86 -26.31
CA PHE A 98 3.00 17.42 -26.60
C PHE A 98 2.71 17.13 -28.07
N ASP A 99 1.88 17.94 -28.73
CA ASP A 99 1.57 17.78 -30.14
C ASP A 99 2.80 18.01 -31.02
N LEU A 100 3.59 19.05 -30.70
CA LEU A 100 4.84 19.36 -31.40
C LEU A 100 5.85 18.20 -31.31
N LEU A 101 5.87 17.48 -30.20
CA LEU A 101 6.71 16.30 -30.04
C LEU A 101 6.14 15.09 -30.78
N ALA A 102 4.81 14.92 -30.76
CA ALA A 102 4.13 13.87 -31.51
C ALA A 102 4.35 13.99 -33.03
N GLU A 103 4.38 15.21 -33.58
CA GLU A 103 4.73 15.47 -35.00
C GLU A 103 6.12 14.93 -35.37
N ARG A 104 7.03 14.82 -34.40
CA ARG A 104 8.38 14.26 -34.55
C ARG A 104 8.44 12.77 -34.24
N GLY A 105 7.30 12.14 -33.97
CA GLY A 105 7.14 10.72 -33.65
C GLY A 105 7.38 10.37 -32.18
N TRP A 106 7.32 11.34 -31.26
CA TRP A 106 7.50 11.10 -29.83
C TRP A 106 6.14 10.91 -29.15
N ASN A 107 5.94 9.76 -28.51
CA ASN A 107 4.73 9.50 -27.74
C ASN A 107 5.07 9.27 -26.25
N PHE A 108 4.38 10.00 -25.37
CA PHE A 108 4.48 9.84 -23.93
C PHE A 108 3.35 8.92 -23.46
N VAL A 109 3.73 7.73 -23.00
CA VAL A 109 2.77 6.66 -22.66
C VAL A 109 2.59 6.48 -21.16
N ILE A 110 3.43 7.16 -20.37
CA ILE A 110 3.40 7.22 -18.90
C ILE A 110 3.80 8.63 -18.46
N GLU A 111 3.16 9.12 -17.41
CA GLU A 111 3.46 10.37 -16.70
C GLU A 111 3.81 10.02 -15.25
N THR A 112 4.74 10.72 -14.62
CA THR A 112 5.14 10.38 -13.24
C THR A 112 4.16 10.85 -12.17
N TYR A 113 3.14 11.64 -12.52
CA TYR A 113 2.18 12.21 -11.59
C TYR A 113 0.73 11.92 -12.04
N TYR A 114 -0.21 11.98 -11.10
CA TYR A 114 -1.66 11.92 -11.33
C TYR A 114 -2.21 10.61 -11.92
N HIS A 115 -1.44 9.53 -11.84
CA HIS A 115 -1.95 8.20 -12.14
C HIS A 115 -2.92 7.73 -11.05
N PRO A 116 -4.01 7.04 -11.43
CA PRO A 116 -4.90 6.41 -10.46
C PRO A 116 -4.14 5.30 -9.71
N PRO A 117 -4.49 5.05 -8.43
CA PRO A 117 -3.93 3.92 -7.71
C PRO A 117 -4.34 2.61 -8.40
N LYS A 118 -3.49 1.58 -8.31
CA LYS A 118 -3.84 0.27 -8.85
C LYS A 118 -5.07 -0.28 -8.10
N PRO A 119 -6.12 -0.76 -8.78
CA PRO A 119 -7.34 -1.22 -8.14
C PRO A 119 -7.05 -2.32 -7.12
N MET A 120 -7.62 -2.16 -5.94
CA MET A 120 -7.66 -3.21 -4.92
C MET A 120 -9.09 -3.69 -4.75
N ASP A 121 -9.24 -4.93 -4.30
CA ASP A 121 -10.54 -5.43 -3.90
C ASP A 121 -10.91 -4.88 -2.51
N TYR A 122 -11.83 -3.92 -2.51
CA TYR A 122 -12.40 -3.33 -1.30
C TYR A 122 -13.73 -3.97 -0.87
N SER A 123 -14.27 -4.94 -1.63
CA SER A 123 -15.60 -5.52 -1.41
C SER A 123 -15.78 -6.16 -0.03
N LYS A 124 -14.67 -6.62 0.58
CA LYS A 124 -14.63 -7.21 1.92
C LYS A 124 -14.83 -6.19 3.05
N PHE A 125 -14.65 -4.89 2.79
CA PHE A 125 -14.78 -3.84 3.79
C PHE A 125 -16.15 -3.18 3.68
N LYS A 126 -17.03 -3.42 4.65
CA LYS A 126 -18.40 -2.87 4.65
C LYS A 126 -18.48 -1.41 5.07
N ASN A 127 -17.53 -0.93 5.86
CA ASN A 127 -17.51 0.45 6.34
C ASN A 127 -16.87 1.38 5.28
N PRO A 128 -17.57 2.41 4.78
CA PRO A 128 -17.02 3.30 3.77
C PRO A 128 -15.81 4.11 4.26
N LEU A 129 -15.73 4.46 5.55
CA LEU A 129 -14.54 5.13 6.09
C LEU A 129 -13.30 4.24 6.05
N GLU A 130 -13.45 2.92 6.21
CA GLU A 130 -12.35 1.99 6.09
C GLU A 130 -11.88 1.87 4.64
N ARG A 131 -12.83 1.82 3.68
CA ARG A 131 -12.51 1.83 2.24
C ARG A 131 -11.76 3.10 1.86
N LEU A 132 -12.24 4.28 2.31
CA LEU A 132 -11.57 5.56 2.10
C LEU A 132 -10.16 5.59 2.73
N ALA A 133 -10.02 5.17 4.00
CA ALA A 133 -8.73 5.18 4.67
C ALA A 133 -7.68 4.31 3.96
N ARG A 134 -8.09 3.13 3.46
CA ARG A 134 -7.21 2.22 2.72
C ARG A 134 -6.88 2.74 1.32
N PHE A 135 -7.86 3.33 0.64
CA PHE A 135 -7.65 4.00 -0.64
C PHE A 135 -6.67 5.17 -0.50
N SER A 136 -6.85 6.04 0.50
CA SER A 136 -5.93 7.15 0.78
C SER A 136 -4.55 6.67 1.21
N TYR A 137 -4.45 5.60 2.01
CA TYR A 137 -3.17 5.01 2.38
C TYR A 137 -2.37 4.58 1.14
N GLN A 138 -3.02 3.91 0.18
CA GLN A 138 -2.39 3.53 -1.07
C GLN A 138 -1.87 4.74 -1.87
N LEU A 139 -2.60 5.87 -1.86
CA LEU A 139 -2.16 7.11 -2.49
C LEU A 139 -0.96 7.74 -1.78
N PHE A 140 -0.92 7.66 -0.44
CA PHE A 140 0.19 8.19 0.34
C PHE A 140 1.46 7.36 0.21
N THR A 141 1.32 6.05 0.06
CA THR A 141 2.47 5.13 0.04
C THR A 141 2.90 4.71 -1.37
N GLY A 142 2.05 4.84 -2.38
CA GLY A 142 2.37 4.50 -3.78
C GLY A 142 2.55 3.01 -4.08
N ASP A 143 2.68 2.15 -3.07
CA ASP A 143 3.06 0.74 -3.26
C ASP A 143 1.91 -0.26 -3.09
N LEU A 144 1.93 -1.32 -3.91
CA LEU A 144 1.34 -2.61 -3.56
C LEU A 144 2.48 -3.58 -3.29
N ILE A 145 2.71 -3.88 -2.02
CA ILE A 145 3.66 -4.90 -1.60
C ILE A 145 2.92 -6.20 -1.30
N ASP A 146 3.42 -7.32 -1.82
CA ASP A 146 2.95 -8.63 -1.40
C ASP A 146 3.49 -8.99 0.00
N ALA A 147 2.98 -10.08 0.59
CA ALA A 147 3.38 -10.48 1.94
C ALA A 147 4.90 -10.75 2.05
N ARG A 148 5.53 -11.27 0.98
CA ARG A 148 6.98 -11.53 0.96
C ARG A 148 7.78 -10.24 0.93
N GLN A 149 7.32 -9.26 0.17
CA GLN A 149 7.92 -7.93 0.15
C GLN A 149 7.75 -7.24 1.51
N ALA A 150 6.58 -7.36 2.15
CA ALA A 150 6.37 -6.84 3.50
C ALA A 150 7.30 -7.48 4.54
N GLU A 151 7.61 -8.78 4.40
CA GLU A 151 8.60 -9.48 5.24
C GLU A 151 10.02 -8.98 4.99
N GLN A 152 10.44 -8.86 3.72
CA GLN A 152 11.80 -8.44 3.35
C GLN A 152 12.15 -7.02 3.81
N ILE A 153 11.19 -6.11 3.81
CA ILE A 153 11.40 -4.72 4.23
C ILE A 153 11.23 -4.51 5.74
N GLY A 154 11.00 -5.58 6.50
CA GLY A 154 10.82 -5.53 7.96
C GLY A 154 9.49 -4.92 8.41
N MET A 155 8.50 -4.83 7.52
CA MET A 155 7.16 -4.34 7.86
C MET A 155 6.32 -5.41 8.54
N VAL A 156 6.55 -6.69 8.21
CA VAL A 156 6.08 -7.84 8.99
C VAL A 156 7.25 -8.73 9.34
N GLU A 157 7.18 -9.40 10.48
CA GLU A 157 8.26 -10.29 10.94
C GLU A 157 8.44 -11.52 10.03
N LYS A 158 7.32 -12.06 9.51
CA LYS A 158 7.37 -13.27 8.69
C LYS A 158 6.19 -13.38 7.73
N ALA A 159 6.45 -13.81 6.50
CA ALA A 159 5.43 -14.19 5.53
C ALA A 159 5.45 -15.71 5.30
N ILE A 160 4.27 -16.29 5.31
CA ILE A 160 4.05 -17.73 5.23
C ILE A 160 2.95 -18.04 4.23
N PRO A 161 2.93 -19.25 3.63
CA PRO A 161 1.79 -19.69 2.83
C PRO A 161 0.49 -19.57 3.62
N ALA A 162 -0.57 -19.11 2.97
CA ALA A 162 -1.85 -18.87 3.64
C ALA A 162 -2.42 -20.15 4.31
N ALA A 163 -2.19 -21.32 3.71
CA ALA A 163 -2.61 -22.61 4.26
C ALA A 163 -1.96 -22.96 5.61
N ASP A 164 -0.79 -22.37 5.91
CA ASP A 164 -0.02 -22.65 7.13
C ASP A 164 -0.31 -21.63 8.25
N PHE A 165 -1.13 -20.62 8.00
CA PHE A 165 -1.29 -19.46 8.89
C PHE A 165 -1.74 -19.85 10.30
N ASP A 166 -2.82 -20.61 10.42
CA ASP A 166 -3.39 -21.00 11.72
C ASP A 166 -2.42 -21.87 12.54
N VAL A 167 -1.73 -22.79 11.87
CA VAL A 167 -0.74 -23.67 12.50
C VAL A 167 0.43 -22.84 13.02
N TYR A 168 0.95 -21.92 12.22
CA TYR A 168 2.05 -21.06 12.60
C TYR A 168 1.70 -20.17 13.79
N VAL A 169 0.54 -19.51 13.76
CA VAL A 169 0.08 -18.61 14.82
C VAL A 169 -0.12 -19.37 16.13
N LYS A 170 -0.76 -20.55 16.09
CA LYS A 170 -0.96 -21.40 17.27
C LYS A 170 0.36 -21.82 17.90
N ASN A 171 1.32 -22.23 17.08
CA ASN A 171 2.64 -22.65 17.56
C ASN A 171 3.45 -21.49 18.14
N LEU A 172 3.39 -20.31 17.52
CA LEU A 172 4.04 -19.10 18.04
C LEU A 172 3.43 -18.67 19.39
N ALA A 173 2.11 -18.68 19.50
CA ALA A 173 1.42 -18.36 20.74
C ALA A 173 1.79 -19.36 21.86
N GLN A 174 1.79 -20.66 21.55
CA GLN A 174 2.19 -21.69 22.52
C GLN A 174 3.65 -21.55 22.95
N LYS A 175 4.55 -21.21 22.01
CA LYS A 175 5.96 -20.93 22.32
C LYS A 175 6.08 -19.78 23.31
N LEU A 176 5.40 -18.65 23.05
CA LEU A 176 5.43 -17.47 23.93
C LEU A 176 4.79 -17.76 25.30
N ALA A 177 3.71 -18.54 25.34
CA ALA A 177 3.06 -18.94 26.60
C ALA A 177 3.95 -19.82 27.49
N ASN A 178 4.84 -20.60 26.87
CA ASN A 178 5.79 -21.47 27.57
C ASN A 178 7.13 -20.80 27.89
N MET A 179 7.31 -19.53 27.52
CA MET A 179 8.49 -18.71 27.86
C MET A 179 8.24 -17.96 29.19
N PRO A 180 9.23 -17.23 29.77
CA PRO A 180 9.01 -16.45 30.99
C PRO A 180 8.08 -15.25 30.69
N THR A 181 6.77 -15.48 30.74
CA THR A 181 5.75 -14.53 30.27
C THR A 181 5.77 -13.21 31.01
N ARG A 182 6.13 -13.20 32.30
CA ARG A 182 6.35 -11.97 33.08
C ARG A 182 7.51 -11.15 32.53
N ALA A 183 8.63 -11.80 32.20
CA ALA A 183 9.78 -11.13 31.58
C ALA A 183 9.41 -10.56 30.20
N ILE A 184 8.76 -11.35 29.35
CA ILE A 184 8.28 -10.88 28.03
C ILE A 184 7.36 -9.66 28.17
N GLY A 185 6.39 -9.73 29.08
CA GLY A 185 5.45 -8.63 29.32
C GLY A 185 6.14 -7.36 29.81
N MET A 186 7.04 -7.48 30.78
CA MET A 186 7.78 -6.34 31.32
C MET A 186 8.76 -5.75 30.30
N THR A 187 9.44 -6.57 29.50
CA THR A 187 10.28 -6.11 28.38
C THR A 187 9.46 -5.36 27.34
N LYS A 188 8.27 -5.84 26.96
CA LYS A 188 7.38 -5.13 26.03
C LYS A 188 6.96 -3.76 26.56
N ILE A 189 6.62 -3.67 27.85
CA ILE A 189 6.29 -2.40 28.50
C ILE A 189 7.51 -1.46 28.51
N ALA A 190 8.70 -1.98 28.80
CA ALA A 190 9.95 -1.24 28.78
C ALA A 190 10.25 -0.61 27.42
N LEU A 191 10.20 -1.42 26.36
CA LEU A 191 10.43 -0.97 24.98
C LEU A 191 9.42 0.09 24.54
N ASN A 192 8.13 -0.12 24.83
CA ASN A 192 7.10 0.83 24.44
C ASN A 192 7.25 2.18 25.15
N ARG A 193 7.67 2.17 26.42
CA ARG A 193 7.87 3.41 27.19
C ARG A 193 9.13 4.16 26.80
N SER A 194 10.20 3.46 26.38
CA SER A 194 11.46 4.13 26.02
C SER A 194 11.34 5.07 24.83
N TYR A 195 10.35 4.88 23.94
CA TYR A 195 10.07 5.83 22.84
C TYR A 195 9.68 7.24 23.30
N HIS A 196 9.32 7.40 24.58
CA HIS A 196 8.89 8.67 25.17
C HIS A 196 9.84 9.15 26.29
N MET A 197 11.02 8.57 26.41
CA MET A 197 12.02 8.89 27.42
C MET A 197 13.30 9.35 26.76
N ASP A 198 14.07 10.20 27.44
CA ASP A 198 15.46 10.43 27.07
C ASP A 198 16.32 9.19 27.36
N LEU A 199 17.55 9.19 26.85
CA LEU A 199 18.45 8.05 26.94
C LEU A 199 18.75 7.64 28.39
N GLU A 200 19.01 8.60 29.29
CA GLU A 200 19.38 8.33 30.67
C GLU A 200 18.19 7.76 31.46
N THR A 201 17.02 8.36 31.29
CA THR A 201 15.76 7.88 31.88
C THR A 201 15.41 6.48 31.38
N SER A 202 15.56 6.22 30.07
CA SER A 202 15.26 4.91 29.48
C SER A 202 16.19 3.80 29.99
N GLN A 203 17.49 4.09 30.18
CA GLN A 203 18.44 3.14 30.74
C GLN A 203 18.12 2.82 32.20
N THR A 204 17.84 3.85 33.01
CA THR A 204 17.46 3.67 34.42
C THR A 204 16.16 2.86 34.53
N TYR A 205 15.17 3.14 33.67
CA TYR A 205 13.93 2.38 33.62
C TYR A 205 14.15 0.91 33.27
N ALA A 206 15.01 0.62 32.28
CA ALA A 206 15.36 -0.75 31.90
C ALA A 206 16.08 -1.51 33.02
N GLN A 207 16.99 -0.86 33.75
CA GLN A 207 17.66 -1.45 34.92
C GLN A 207 16.67 -1.81 36.03
N ASN A 208 15.73 -0.92 36.34
CA ASN A 208 14.68 -1.18 37.33
C ASN A 208 13.78 -2.35 36.91
N VAL A 209 13.42 -2.43 35.63
CA VAL A 209 12.67 -3.57 35.07
C VAL A 209 13.45 -4.87 35.20
N ALA A 210 14.75 -4.88 34.89
CA ALA A 210 15.60 -6.06 35.05
C ALA A 210 15.70 -6.48 36.53
N TYR A 211 15.89 -5.53 37.45
CA TYR A 211 15.95 -5.80 38.88
C TYR A 211 14.66 -6.46 39.41
N MET A 212 13.49 -5.99 38.96
CA MET A 212 12.21 -6.62 39.31
C MET A 212 12.11 -8.06 38.83
N LEU A 213 12.68 -8.38 37.66
CA LEU A 213 12.67 -9.73 37.10
C LEU A 213 13.66 -10.68 37.78
N PHE A 214 14.80 -10.19 38.27
CA PHE A 214 15.80 -11.01 38.98
C PHE A 214 15.26 -11.68 40.26
N HIS A 215 14.20 -11.12 40.83
CA HIS A 215 13.57 -11.65 42.03
C HIS A 215 12.45 -12.67 41.71
N GLY A 216 12.11 -12.86 40.42
CA GLY A 216 11.11 -13.82 39.96
C GLY A 216 11.56 -15.27 40.07
N GLU A 217 10.59 -16.19 40.10
CA GLU A 217 10.83 -17.64 40.06
C GLU A 217 11.46 -18.05 38.72
N ASP A 218 10.98 -17.46 37.62
CA ASP A 218 11.45 -17.77 36.27
C ASP A 218 12.94 -17.39 36.06
N TYR A 219 13.42 -16.34 36.75
CA TYR A 219 14.83 -15.96 36.70
C TYR A 219 15.74 -17.00 37.37
N LYS A 220 15.28 -17.63 38.45
CA LYS A 220 16.04 -18.70 39.13
C LYS A 220 16.01 -20.00 38.32
N GLU A 221 14.88 -20.28 37.69
CA GLU A 221 14.67 -21.49 36.90
C GLU A 221 15.54 -21.55 35.64
N GLY A 222 15.69 -20.43 34.91
CA GLY A 222 16.47 -20.40 33.67
C GLY A 222 17.92 -20.90 33.81
N PRO A 223 18.75 -20.27 34.66
CA PRO A 223 20.13 -20.72 34.92
C PRO A 223 20.19 -22.12 35.51
N LYS A 224 19.26 -22.48 36.39
CA LYS A 224 19.20 -23.82 36.98
C LYS A 224 18.96 -24.90 35.93
N ALA A 225 17.94 -24.73 35.09
CA ALA A 225 17.63 -25.66 34.00
C ALA A 225 18.78 -25.77 32.99
N PHE A 226 19.47 -24.66 32.71
CA PHE A 226 20.67 -24.64 31.87
C PHE A 226 21.81 -25.49 32.46
N LEU A 227 22.14 -25.29 33.73
CA LEU A 227 23.17 -26.08 34.42
C LEU A 227 22.80 -27.58 34.51
N GLU A 228 21.51 -27.87 34.69
CA GLU A 228 20.95 -29.23 34.75
C GLU A 228 20.74 -29.86 33.36
N LYS A 229 21.01 -29.14 32.27
CA LYS A 229 20.83 -29.58 30.87
C LYS A 229 19.41 -30.10 30.56
N ARG A 230 18.38 -29.45 31.13
CA ARG A 230 16.97 -29.77 30.89
C ARG A 230 16.21 -28.56 30.35
N ALA A 231 15.00 -28.81 29.83
CA ALA A 231 14.10 -27.72 29.46
C ALA A 231 13.65 -26.95 30.73
N PRO A 232 13.63 -25.61 30.70
CA PRO A 232 13.08 -24.81 31.80
C PRO A 232 11.55 -24.90 31.86
N VAL A 233 10.98 -24.80 33.06
CA VAL A 233 9.54 -24.73 33.29
C VAL A 233 9.18 -23.35 33.83
N PHE A 234 8.80 -22.45 32.93
CA PHE A 234 8.41 -21.09 33.29
C PHE A 234 6.94 -21.03 33.72
N LYS A 235 6.66 -20.23 34.75
CA LYS A 235 5.32 -20.05 35.35
C LYS A 235 4.80 -18.62 35.20
N GLY A 236 5.59 -17.71 34.63
CA GLY A 236 5.24 -16.30 34.52
C GLY A 236 5.30 -15.56 35.85
N LYS A 237 6.23 -15.95 36.74
CA LYS A 237 6.33 -15.41 38.10
C LYS A 237 7.73 -14.92 38.42
#